data_AF-A0A1Z4RCH7-F1
#
_entry.id   AF-A0A1Z4RCH7-F1
#
_cell.length_a   1.000
_cell.length_b   1.000
_cell.length_c   1.000
_cell.angle_alpha   90.00
_cell.angle_beta   90.00
_cell.angle_gamma   90.00
#
_symmetry.space_group_name_H-M   'P 1'
#
loop_
_entity.id
_entity.type
_entity.pdbx_description
1 polymer ?
#
loop_
_entity_poly.entity_id
_entity_poly.type
_entity_poly.pdbx_seq_one_letter_code
_entity_poly.pdbx_strand_id
1 'polypeptide(L)'
;MDSPDSKKLCYFLPLFSKLQSLGIEVWEPFERNNQVDFSKTGWAYKVSQADVNDVKNCDGIFAIVNGTPPDEGVMIELGIALALNKAIFLFRDDFRRCTDSEYYPLNLMLFAGLPEANWQDYYYTKVEDIDSPSKALYKWLYSN
;
A
#
# COMPACT_ATOMS: atom_id res chain seq x y z
N MET A 1 25.14 19.68 0.57
CA MET A 1 24.59 18.55 1.34
C MET A 1 23.17 18.41 0.86
N ASP A 2 22.98 17.61 -0.18
CA ASP A 2 21.65 17.31 -0.67
C ASP A 2 20.93 16.48 0.39
N SER A 3 19.70 16.86 0.71
CA SER A 3 18.80 16.04 1.50
C SER A 3 18.72 14.66 0.85
N PRO A 4 18.73 13.54 1.60
CA PRO A 4 18.35 12.26 1.00
C PRO A 4 16.97 12.44 0.38
N ASP A 5 16.81 12.07 -0.88
CA ASP A 5 15.52 12.09 -1.57
C ASP A 5 14.53 11.25 -0.76
N SER A 6 13.53 11.89 -0.18
CA SER A 6 12.54 11.23 0.66
C SER A 6 11.68 10.28 -0.19
N LYS A 7 11.63 9.00 0.19
CA LYS A 7 10.79 7.99 -0.48
C LYS A 7 9.30 8.36 -0.35
N LYS A 8 8.54 8.11 -1.43
CA LYS A 8 7.10 8.34 -1.55
C LYS A 8 6.30 7.04 -1.44
N LEU A 9 5.34 6.99 -0.52
CA LEU A 9 4.52 5.81 -0.23
C LEU A 9 3.02 6.12 -0.34
N CYS A 10 2.26 5.36 -1.14
CA CYS A 10 0.79 5.49 -1.21
C CYS A 10 0.08 4.68 -0.10
N TYR A 11 -1.01 5.21 0.47
CA TYR A 11 -1.60 4.74 1.73
C TYR A 11 -3.14 4.92 1.86
N PHE A 12 -3.84 4.08 2.65
CA PHE A 12 -5.28 4.22 2.98
C PHE A 12 -5.56 3.96 4.49
N LEU A 13 -6.19 4.88 5.25
CA LEU A 13 -6.47 4.99 6.74
C LEU A 13 -6.56 3.72 7.65
N PRO A 14 -6.14 3.67 8.97
CA PRO A 14 -5.74 4.72 9.96
C PRO A 14 -4.26 4.73 10.45
N LEU A 15 -3.31 4.30 9.63
CA LEU A 15 -1.86 4.15 9.85
C LEU A 15 -1.04 5.35 9.35
N PHE A 16 -1.70 6.38 8.82
CA PHE A 16 -1.04 7.53 8.16
C PHE A 16 0.01 8.19 9.07
N SER A 17 -0.35 8.53 10.31
CA SER A 17 0.58 9.16 11.26
C SER A 17 1.76 8.26 11.61
N LYS A 18 1.54 6.94 11.66
CA LYS A 18 2.60 5.97 11.94
C LYS A 18 3.58 5.89 10.78
N LEU A 19 3.10 5.83 9.54
CA LEU A 19 3.95 5.82 8.35
C LEU A 19 4.71 7.15 8.20
N GLN A 20 4.04 8.29 8.37
CA GLN A 20 4.71 9.60 8.35
C GLN A 20 5.81 9.73 9.42
N SER A 21 5.63 9.11 10.59
CA SER A 21 6.65 9.15 11.66
C SER A 21 7.98 8.47 11.28
N LEU A 22 8.00 7.69 10.19
CA LEU A 22 9.21 7.06 9.64
C LEU A 22 10.04 7.99 8.75
N GLY A 23 9.63 9.25 8.56
CA GLY A 23 10.36 10.23 7.76
C GLY A 23 10.14 10.08 6.25
N ILE A 24 9.03 9.47 5.84
CA ILE A 24 8.63 9.32 4.42
C ILE A 24 7.50 10.27 4.03
N GLU A 25 7.42 10.57 2.75
CA GLU A 25 6.27 11.25 2.16
C GLU A 25 5.16 10.23 1.95
N VAL A 26 4.00 10.45 2.58
CA VAL A 26 2.85 9.55 2.49
C VAL A 26 1.75 10.21 1.66
N TRP A 27 1.31 9.54 0.61
CA TRP A 27 0.22 9.98 -0.27
C TRP A 27 -1.05 9.20 0.03
N GLU A 28 -2.02 9.87 0.65
CA GLU A 28 -3.30 9.29 1.04
C GLU A 28 -4.39 9.73 0.03
N PRO A 29 -5.02 8.80 -0.71
CA PRO A 29 -5.92 9.17 -1.81
C PRO A 29 -7.16 9.97 -1.40
N PHE A 30 -7.70 9.78 -0.18
CA PHE A 30 -8.81 10.63 0.28
C PHE A 30 -8.33 12.06 0.52
N GLU A 31 -7.19 12.28 1.18
CA GLU A 31 -6.60 13.60 1.40
C GLU A 31 -6.31 14.32 0.08
N ARG A 32 -5.77 13.58 -0.90
CA ARG A 32 -5.40 14.13 -2.21
C ARG A 32 -6.62 14.47 -3.07
N ASN A 33 -7.72 13.74 -2.89
CA ASN A 33 -8.97 13.96 -3.61
C ASN A 33 -10.01 14.77 -2.81
N ASN A 34 -9.70 15.25 -1.59
CA ASN A 34 -10.64 15.99 -0.72
C ASN A 34 -11.20 17.27 -1.34
N GLN A 35 -10.59 17.77 -2.42
CA GLN A 35 -10.98 19.01 -3.09
C GLN A 35 -11.90 18.76 -4.30
N VAL A 36 -12.23 17.48 -4.56
CA VAL A 36 -13.06 17.07 -5.69
C VAL A 36 -14.53 17.31 -5.37
N ASP A 37 -15.20 18.03 -6.26
CA ASP A 37 -16.65 18.23 -6.20
C ASP A 37 -17.37 17.02 -6.83
N PHE A 38 -17.82 16.10 -5.96
CA PHE A 38 -18.54 14.88 -6.34
C PHE A 38 -19.92 15.14 -6.98
N SER A 39 -20.41 16.38 -6.97
CA SER A 39 -21.67 16.74 -7.64
C SER A 39 -21.51 16.97 -9.16
N LYS A 40 -20.28 17.08 -9.66
CA LYS A 40 -19.98 17.37 -11.08
C LYS A 40 -19.71 16.12 -11.91
N THR A 41 -20.38 15.98 -13.05
CA THR A 41 -20.13 14.87 -13.99
C THR A 41 -18.64 14.77 -14.38
N GLY A 42 -18.12 13.54 -14.42
CA GLY A 42 -16.72 13.27 -14.78
C GLY A 42 -15.73 13.32 -13.61
N TRP A 43 -16.18 13.61 -12.39
CA TRP A 43 -15.32 13.54 -11.19
C TRP A 43 -14.66 12.16 -11.04
N ALA A 44 -15.43 11.08 -11.23
CA ALA A 44 -14.95 9.70 -11.01
C ALA A 44 -13.79 9.32 -11.94
N TYR A 45 -13.87 9.75 -13.21
CA TYR A 45 -12.76 9.56 -14.15
C TYR A 45 -11.51 10.35 -13.73
N LYS A 46 -11.68 11.58 -13.24
CA LYS A 46 -10.55 12.40 -12.80
C LYS A 46 -9.88 11.84 -11.55
N VAL A 47 -10.68 11.39 -10.58
CA VAL A 47 -10.20 10.75 -9.34
C VAL A 47 -9.42 9.47 -9.68
N SER A 48 -10.03 8.55 -10.43
CA SER A 48 -9.34 7.31 -10.83
C SER A 48 -8.04 7.57 -11.60
N GLN A 49 -8.00 8.58 -12.48
CA GLN A 49 -6.76 8.93 -13.16
C GLN A 49 -5.72 9.57 -12.23
N ALA A 50 -6.14 10.33 -11.22
CA ALA A 50 -5.25 10.85 -10.20
C ALA A 50 -4.64 9.71 -9.37
N ASP A 51 -5.46 8.76 -8.91
CA ASP A 51 -5.01 7.62 -8.10
C ASP A 51 -4.02 6.73 -8.90
N VAL A 52 -4.33 6.45 -10.17
CA VAL A 52 -3.42 5.73 -11.08
C VAL A 52 -2.09 6.49 -11.27
N ASN A 53 -2.14 7.82 -11.38
CA ASN A 53 -0.93 8.63 -11.50
C ASN A 53 -0.12 8.64 -10.20
N ASP A 54 -0.77 8.63 -9.04
CA ASP A 54 -0.07 8.56 -7.76
C ASP A 54 0.67 7.23 -7.62
N VAL A 55 0.02 6.10 -7.95
CA VAL A 55 0.68 4.77 -7.97
C VAL A 55 1.85 4.73 -8.97
N LYS A 56 1.74 5.40 -10.12
CA LYS A 56 2.85 5.48 -11.08
C LYS A 56 4.04 6.27 -10.54
N ASN A 57 3.79 7.31 -9.76
CA ASN A 57 4.79 8.29 -9.33
C ASN A 57 5.31 8.06 -7.89
N CYS A 58 4.78 7.10 -7.14
CA CYS A 58 5.33 6.68 -5.85
C CYS A 58 6.51 5.71 -6.02
N ASP A 59 7.28 5.50 -4.95
CA ASP A 59 8.35 4.51 -4.90
C ASP A 59 7.83 3.14 -4.39
N GLY A 60 6.76 3.16 -3.60
CA GLY A 60 6.11 1.97 -3.08
C GLY A 60 4.64 2.20 -2.72
N ILE A 61 3.94 1.10 -2.45
CA ILE A 61 2.56 1.07 -1.99
C ILE A 61 2.45 0.34 -0.65
N PHE A 62 1.71 0.92 0.29
CA PHE A 62 1.32 0.29 1.53
C PHE A 62 -0.20 0.07 1.50
N ALA A 63 -0.61 -1.09 0.99
CA ALA A 63 -2.00 -1.40 0.69
C ALA A 63 -2.72 -2.01 1.89
N ILE A 64 -3.87 -1.44 2.27
CA ILE A 64 -4.77 -2.09 3.23
C ILE A 64 -5.65 -3.10 2.50
N VAL A 65 -5.45 -4.37 2.80
CA VAL A 65 -6.13 -5.50 2.14
C VAL A 65 -7.18 -6.14 3.05
N ASN A 66 -7.85 -5.33 3.86
CA ASN A 66 -8.97 -5.74 4.72
C ASN A 66 -10.23 -6.07 3.92
N GLY A 67 -11.14 -6.87 4.49
CA GLY A 67 -12.38 -7.32 3.85
C GLY A 67 -12.29 -8.73 3.26
N THR A 68 -13.45 -9.31 2.93
CA THR A 68 -13.54 -10.66 2.34
C THR A 68 -14.58 -10.65 1.21
N PRO A 69 -14.18 -10.38 -0.05
CA PRO A 69 -12.82 -10.12 -0.54
C PRO A 69 -12.29 -8.72 -0.16
N PRO A 70 -10.97 -8.46 -0.29
CA PRO A 70 -10.42 -7.10 -0.22
C PRO A 70 -11.06 -6.13 -1.22
N ASP A 71 -10.99 -4.83 -0.93
CA ASP A 71 -11.55 -3.77 -1.78
C ASP A 71 -11.00 -3.83 -3.22
N GLU A 72 -11.90 -3.78 -4.21
CA GLU A 72 -11.54 -3.93 -5.61
C GLU A 72 -10.68 -2.77 -6.14
N GLY A 73 -10.89 -1.55 -5.65
CA GLY A 73 -10.07 -0.38 -6.01
C GLY A 73 -8.63 -0.58 -5.58
N VAL A 74 -8.42 -0.98 -4.33
CA VAL A 74 -7.08 -1.30 -3.79
C VAL A 74 -6.43 -2.44 -4.59
N MET A 75 -7.19 -3.45 -5.03
CA MET A 75 -6.64 -4.55 -5.83
C MET A 75 -6.16 -4.09 -7.22
N ILE A 76 -6.86 -3.14 -7.84
CA ILE A 76 -6.44 -2.55 -9.12
C ILE A 76 -5.14 -1.76 -8.95
N GLU A 77 -5.06 -0.92 -7.92
CA GLU A 77 -3.86 -0.13 -7.61
C GLU A 77 -2.66 -1.04 -7.28
N LEU A 78 -2.88 -2.10 -6.49
CA LEU A 78 -1.86 -3.09 -6.19
C LEU A 78 -1.39 -3.82 -7.47
N GLY A 79 -2.30 -4.16 -8.36
CA GLY A 79 -1.98 -4.75 -9.66
C GLY A 79 -1.11 -3.83 -10.53
N ILE A 80 -1.41 -2.52 -10.55
CA ILE A 80 -0.60 -1.51 -11.24
C ILE A 80 0.79 -1.41 -10.59
N ALA A 81 0.86 -1.35 -9.26
CA ALA A 81 2.12 -1.29 -8.52
C ALA A 81 3.01 -2.50 -8.81
N LEU A 82 2.42 -3.70 -8.84
CA LEU A 82 3.10 -4.94 -9.21
C LEU A 82 3.65 -4.88 -10.63
N ALA A 83 2.83 -4.47 -11.60
CA ALA A 83 3.25 -4.35 -13.00
C ALA A 83 4.38 -3.32 -13.22
N LEU A 84 4.48 -2.32 -12.34
CA LEU A 84 5.51 -1.27 -12.37
C LEU A 84 6.71 -1.57 -11.46
N ASN A 85 6.82 -2.77 -10.89
CA ASN A 85 7.89 -3.17 -9.97
C ASN A 85 8.07 -2.20 -8.77
N LYS A 86 6.97 -1.65 -8.24
CA LYS A 86 7.01 -0.82 -7.03
C LYS A 86 7.29 -1.69 -5.79
N ALA A 87 7.82 -1.10 -4.73
CA ALA A 87 7.87 -1.78 -3.44
C ALA A 87 6.44 -2.00 -2.90
N ILE A 88 6.12 -3.21 -2.45
CA ILE A 88 4.77 -3.57 -2.01
C ILE A 88 4.80 -3.98 -0.55
N PHE A 89 3.92 -3.39 0.26
CA PHE A 89 3.66 -3.76 1.64
C PHE A 89 2.16 -3.91 1.84
N LEU A 90 1.73 -4.95 2.56
CA LEU A 90 0.32 -5.28 2.74
C LEU A 90 -0.04 -5.18 4.22
N PHE A 91 -1.14 -4.51 4.56
CA PHE A 91 -1.67 -4.49 5.91
C PHE A 91 -3.05 -5.13 5.97
N ARG A 92 -3.25 -6.00 6.96
CA ARG A 92 -4.52 -6.65 7.23
C ARG A 92 -4.64 -7.08 8.68
N ASP A 93 -5.58 -6.48 9.40
CA ASP A 93 -5.98 -6.88 10.75
C ASP A 93 -7.21 -7.80 10.77
N ASP A 94 -7.83 -8.03 9.60
CA ASP A 94 -8.90 -9.00 9.43
C ASP A 94 -8.38 -10.45 9.43
N PHE A 95 -8.77 -11.21 10.45
CA PHE A 95 -8.36 -12.61 10.67
C PHE A 95 -9.06 -13.62 9.76
N ARG A 96 -10.12 -13.22 9.03
CA ARG A 96 -10.86 -14.14 8.16
C ARG A 96 -10.01 -14.51 6.95
N ARG A 97 -10.03 -15.80 6.59
CA ARG A 97 -9.37 -16.34 5.40
C ARG A 97 -10.30 -16.24 4.20
N CYS A 98 -9.78 -15.81 3.05
CA CYS A 98 -10.54 -15.69 1.80
C CYS A 98 -9.76 -16.36 0.65
N THR A 99 -9.43 -17.64 0.82
CA THR A 99 -8.67 -18.46 -0.12
C THR A 99 -8.64 -19.92 0.34
N ASP A 100 -8.49 -20.83 -0.61
CA ASP A 100 -8.29 -22.27 -0.37
C ASP A 100 -6.81 -22.65 -0.21
N SER A 101 -5.89 -21.70 -0.40
CA SER A 101 -4.46 -21.91 -0.13
C SER A 101 -4.27 -22.31 1.34
N GLU A 102 -3.32 -23.19 1.64
CA GLU A 102 -2.86 -23.46 3.03
C GLU A 102 -1.86 -22.41 3.53
N TYR A 103 -1.17 -21.74 2.60
CA TYR A 103 -0.05 -20.86 2.91
C TYR A 103 -0.44 -19.37 2.94
N TYR A 104 -1.17 -18.91 1.94
CA TYR A 104 -1.59 -17.52 1.83
C TYR A 104 -2.97 -17.30 2.46
N PRO A 105 -3.21 -16.19 3.20
CA PRO A 105 -4.51 -15.89 3.80
C PRO A 105 -5.54 -15.28 2.82
N LEU A 106 -5.08 -14.81 1.66
CA LEU A 106 -5.89 -14.18 0.61
C LEU A 106 -5.62 -14.80 -0.76
N ASN A 107 -6.28 -14.29 -1.80
CA ASN A 107 -6.04 -14.70 -3.17
C ASN A 107 -4.53 -14.63 -3.51
N LEU A 108 -4.02 -15.68 -4.15
CA LEU A 108 -2.59 -15.85 -4.43
C LEU A 108 -1.98 -14.71 -5.24
N MET A 109 -2.77 -14.00 -6.07
CA MET A 109 -2.28 -12.94 -6.92
C MET A 109 -1.75 -11.73 -6.13
N LEU A 110 -2.24 -11.52 -4.90
CA LEU A 110 -1.77 -10.44 -4.02
C LEU A 110 -0.31 -10.66 -3.56
N PHE A 111 0.16 -11.90 -3.57
CA PHE A 111 1.50 -12.28 -3.12
C PHE A 111 2.50 -12.37 -4.28
N ALA A 112 2.05 -12.23 -5.53
CA ALA A 112 2.90 -12.38 -6.71
C ALA A 112 4.00 -11.30 -6.82
N GLY A 113 3.82 -10.15 -6.16
CA GLY A 113 4.83 -9.09 -6.05
C GLY A 113 5.75 -9.21 -4.83
N LEU A 114 5.59 -10.26 -4.02
CA LEU A 114 6.36 -10.48 -2.79
C LEU A 114 7.34 -11.65 -2.97
N PRO A 115 8.39 -11.75 -2.13
CA PRO A 115 9.28 -12.91 -2.15
C PRO A 115 8.54 -14.22 -1.84
N GLU A 116 8.95 -15.32 -2.49
CA GLU A 116 8.36 -16.65 -2.25
C GLU A 116 8.48 -17.08 -0.79
N ALA A 117 9.68 -16.92 -0.22
CA ALA A 117 9.96 -17.15 1.20
C ALA A 117 9.95 -15.83 1.97
N ASN A 118 9.45 -15.86 3.22
CA ASN A 118 9.40 -14.70 4.12
C ASN A 118 8.52 -13.53 3.63
N TRP A 119 7.51 -13.78 2.78
CA TRP A 119 6.51 -12.76 2.42
C TRP A 119 5.83 -12.13 3.66
N GLN A 120 5.82 -12.84 4.79
CA GLN A 120 5.30 -12.36 6.07
C GLN A 120 6.06 -11.13 6.61
N ASP A 121 7.28 -10.87 6.13
CA ASP A 121 8.01 -9.63 6.44
C ASP A 121 7.36 -8.40 5.78
N TYR A 122 6.66 -8.61 4.65
CA TYR A 122 5.94 -7.59 3.87
C TYR A 122 4.45 -7.50 4.22
N TYR A 123 3.97 -8.42 5.05
CA TYR A 123 2.57 -8.53 5.46
C TYR A 123 2.41 -8.18 6.95
N TYR A 124 1.61 -7.17 7.23
CA TYR A 124 1.46 -6.56 8.54
C TYR A 124 0.07 -6.84 9.08
N THR A 125 -0.01 -7.34 10.31
CA THR A 125 -1.29 -7.61 10.98
C THR A 125 -1.56 -6.69 12.15
N LYS A 126 -0.60 -5.82 12.46
CA LYS A 126 -0.55 -4.97 13.64
C LYS A 126 0.13 -3.66 13.31
N VAL A 127 -0.37 -2.57 13.87
CA VAL A 127 0.17 -1.22 13.62
C VAL A 127 1.57 -1.09 14.22
N GLU A 128 1.82 -1.78 15.32
CA GLU A 128 3.08 -1.82 16.05
C GLU A 128 4.22 -2.47 15.24
N ASP A 129 3.89 -3.23 14.19
CA ASP A 129 4.89 -3.87 13.35
C ASP A 129 5.47 -2.91 12.30
N ILE A 130 4.81 -1.77 12.03
CA ILE A 130 5.15 -0.87 10.91
C ILE A 130 6.59 -0.32 11.02
N ASP A 131 7.04 -0.01 12.23
CA ASP A 131 8.41 0.47 12.52
C ASP A 131 9.35 -0.63 13.02
N SER A 132 8.94 -1.90 12.94
CA SER A 132 9.75 -3.02 13.39
C SER A 132 10.95 -3.26 12.47
N PRO A 133 12.20 -3.32 12.99
CA PRO A 133 13.39 -3.63 12.19
C PRO A 133 13.36 -5.01 11.50
N SER A 134 12.51 -5.91 12.00
CA SER A 134 12.31 -7.23 11.39
C SER A 134 11.51 -7.18 10.09
N LYS A 135 10.72 -6.12 9.88
CA LYS A 135 9.77 -6.01 8.77
C LYS A 135 10.38 -5.36 7.53
N ALA A 136 9.82 -5.67 6.37
CA ALA A 136 10.35 -5.30 5.08
C ALA A 136 10.31 -3.78 4.83
N LEU A 137 9.28 -3.07 5.28
CA LEU A 137 9.21 -1.60 5.17
C LEU A 137 10.41 -0.95 5.83
N TYR A 138 10.73 -1.32 7.08
CA TYR A 138 11.89 -0.79 7.79
C TYR A 138 13.18 -1.04 7.00
N LYS A 139 13.42 -2.30 6.58
CA LYS A 139 14.60 -2.67 5.79
C LYS A 139 14.68 -1.88 4.49
N TRP A 140 13.55 -1.69 3.80
CA TRP A 140 13.46 -0.92 2.57
C TRP A 140 13.75 0.55 2.80
N LEU A 141 13.27 1.15 3.89
CA LEU A 141 13.53 2.57 4.18
C LEU A 141 15.01 2.84 4.45
N TYR A 142 15.68 1.95 5.17
CA TYR A 142 17.08 2.13 5.59
C TYR A 142 18.10 1.34 4.76
N SER A 143 17.70 0.74 3.64
CA SER A 143 18.64 0.18 2.66
C SER A 143 19.27 1.31 1.85
N ASN A 144 20.61 1.37 1.86
CA ASN A 144 21.41 2.28 1.02
C ASN A 144 21.19 2.04 -0.47
#